data_AF-A0A3R8PZG9-F1
#
_entry.id   AF-A0A3R8PZG9-F1
#
_cell.length_a   1.000
_cell.length_b   1.000
_cell.length_c   1.000
_cell.angle_alpha   90.00
_cell.angle_beta   90.00
_cell.angle_gamma   90.00
#
_symmetry.space_group_name_H-M   'P 1'
#
loop_
_entity.id
_entity.type
_entity.pdbx_description
1 polymer ?
#
loop_
_entity_poly.entity_id
_entity_poly.type
_entity_poly.pdbx_seq_one_letter_code
_entity_poly.pdbx_strand_id
1 'polypeptide(L)'
;MFQLGKTIVSEEIIENDFVCNLNACKGACCVDGDAGAPLEEKETEILVDIYSKVKPFLRPEGITVIESEGAFVKGEDGEWETPLINGSECAYVTFDERNIAKCGIEEAYNQGKIKWKKPVSCHLYPVRIKEYTALTAVNYHKWHICDPACSLGEELKVPIYKFVKDALIRKFGKDWYDELEQVAADFLR
;
A
#
# COMPACT_ATOMS: atom_id res chain seq x y z
N MET A 1 20.95 2.63 7.39
CA MET A 1 19.66 3.02 8.04
C MET A 1 19.91 4.30 8.82
N PHE A 2 18.96 5.22 8.83
CA PHE A 2 19.05 6.49 9.58
C PHE A 2 17.77 6.77 10.37
N GLN A 3 17.83 7.70 11.31
CA GLN A 3 16.72 8.03 12.20
C GLN A 3 16.10 9.37 11.81
N LEU A 4 14.76 9.41 11.70
CA LEU A 4 13.97 10.65 11.61
C LEU A 4 12.94 10.67 12.75
N GLY A 5 13.14 11.51 13.75
CA GLY A 5 12.32 11.51 14.97
C GLY A 5 12.28 10.13 15.66
N LYS A 6 11.11 9.48 15.68
CA LYS A 6 10.92 8.11 16.22
C LYS A 6 10.97 7.01 15.15
N THR A 7 11.28 7.36 13.90
CA THR A 7 11.33 6.41 12.79
C THR A 7 12.76 5.98 12.51
N ILE A 8 12.97 4.71 12.17
CA ILE A 8 14.22 4.17 11.65
C ILE A 8 13.98 3.78 10.19
N VAL A 9 14.66 4.46 9.27
CA VAL A 9 14.42 4.39 7.83
C VAL A 9 15.58 3.66 7.15
N SER A 10 15.25 2.68 6.30
CA SER A 10 16.24 2.02 5.44
C SER A 10 16.75 2.97 4.35
N GLU A 11 18.07 3.05 4.16
CA GLU A 11 18.68 3.80 3.05
C GLU A 11 18.27 3.24 1.69
N GLU A 12 17.81 1.98 1.65
CA GLU A 12 17.35 1.35 0.44
C GLU A 12 16.20 2.09 -0.25
N ILE A 13 15.37 2.85 0.49
CA ILE A 13 14.32 3.66 -0.13
C ILE A 13 14.85 4.90 -0.86
N ILE A 14 16.09 5.29 -0.59
CA ILE A 14 16.85 6.37 -1.25
C ILE A 14 17.69 5.79 -2.39
N GLU A 15 18.35 4.65 -2.14
CA GLU A 15 19.31 4.03 -3.06
C GLU A 15 18.66 3.29 -4.24
N ASN A 16 17.44 2.79 -4.06
CA ASN A 16 16.78 1.98 -5.09
C ASN A 16 15.68 2.79 -5.78
N ASP A 17 15.59 2.60 -7.10
CA ASP A 17 14.55 3.18 -7.93
C ASP A 17 13.35 2.24 -8.07
N PHE A 18 12.15 2.81 -8.20
CA PHE A 18 10.92 2.05 -8.35
C PHE A 18 9.82 2.88 -9.01
N VAL A 19 9.15 2.32 -10.03
CA VAL A 19 7.89 2.85 -10.56
C VAL A 19 6.94 1.69 -10.87
N CYS A 20 5.78 1.67 -10.22
CA CYS A 20 4.80 0.60 -10.41
C CYS A 20 4.41 0.42 -11.89
N ASN A 21 4.54 -0.81 -12.41
CA ASN A 21 4.22 -1.15 -13.79
C ASN A 21 3.05 -2.16 -13.86
N LEU A 22 1.82 -1.67 -13.66
CA LEU A 22 0.61 -2.50 -13.71
C LEU A 22 0.38 -3.19 -15.07
N ASN A 23 0.90 -2.61 -16.16
CA ASN A 23 0.79 -3.25 -17.47
C ASN A 23 1.62 -4.54 -17.56
N ALA A 24 2.76 -4.58 -16.86
CA ALA A 24 3.63 -5.75 -16.79
C ALA A 24 3.20 -6.75 -15.71
N CYS A 25 3.01 -6.30 -14.46
CA CYS A 25 2.71 -7.21 -13.34
C CYS A 25 1.24 -7.55 -13.16
N LYS A 26 0.33 -6.88 -13.90
CA LYS A 26 -1.14 -7.06 -13.81
C LYS A 26 -1.73 -6.84 -12.42
N GLY A 27 -0.99 -6.20 -11.51
CA GLY A 27 -1.40 -5.97 -10.13
C GLY A 27 -1.28 -7.21 -9.23
N ALA A 28 -0.29 -8.07 -9.51
CA ALA A 28 0.07 -9.25 -8.72
C ALA A 28 0.08 -9.04 -7.20
N CYS A 29 0.46 -7.85 -6.70
CA CYS A 29 0.47 -7.56 -5.27
C CYS A 29 -0.91 -7.55 -4.60
N CYS A 30 -2.00 -7.54 -5.37
CA CYS A 30 -3.39 -7.64 -4.89
C CYS A 30 -3.99 -9.05 -5.06
N VAL A 31 -3.26 -9.97 -5.70
CA VAL A 31 -3.76 -11.28 -6.15
C VAL A 31 -2.93 -12.41 -5.54
N ASP A 32 -1.61 -12.27 -5.54
CA ASP A 32 -0.65 -13.33 -5.20
C ASP A 32 -0.19 -13.27 -3.72
N GLY A 33 -0.88 -12.48 -2.88
CA GLY A 33 -0.57 -12.37 -1.45
C GLY A 33 -1.12 -13.55 -0.66
N ASP A 34 -0.39 -13.97 0.37
CA ASP A 34 -0.81 -14.96 1.36
C ASP A 34 -1.46 -14.32 2.61
N ALA A 35 -1.43 -12.98 2.68
CA ALA A 35 -2.02 -12.18 3.74
C ALA A 35 -2.74 -10.97 3.16
N GLY A 36 -3.69 -10.44 3.93
CA GLY A 36 -4.40 -9.21 3.61
C GLY A 36 -3.48 -8.00 3.59
N ALA A 37 -3.95 -6.89 3.04
CA ALA A 37 -3.26 -5.63 3.22
C ALA A 37 -3.35 -5.21 4.70
N PRO A 38 -2.22 -4.97 5.40
CA PRO A 38 -2.25 -4.56 6.80
C PRO A 38 -3.02 -3.24 6.97
N LEU A 39 -3.76 -3.11 8.06
CA LEU A 39 -4.60 -1.96 8.37
C LEU A 39 -4.20 -1.37 9.70
N GLU A 40 -4.20 -0.04 9.77
CA GLU A 40 -4.19 0.62 11.07
C GLU A 40 -5.56 0.50 11.74
N GLU A 41 -5.61 0.49 13.07
CA GLU A 41 -6.87 0.40 13.83
C GLU A 41 -7.89 1.44 13.36
N LYS A 42 -7.46 2.69 13.13
CA LYS A 42 -8.32 3.76 12.61
C LYS A 42 -8.85 3.53 11.19
N GLU A 43 -8.19 2.70 10.37
CA GLU A 43 -8.64 2.38 9.01
C GLU A 43 -9.77 1.35 9.02
N THR A 44 -9.91 0.58 10.10
CA THR A 44 -10.97 -0.44 10.25
C THR A 44 -12.37 0.20 10.29
N GLU A 45 -12.55 1.26 11.08
CA GLU A 45 -13.80 2.02 11.15
C GLU A 45 -14.12 2.69 9.80
N ILE A 46 -13.11 3.25 9.14
CA ILE A 46 -13.27 3.87 7.82
C ILE A 46 -13.79 2.85 6.81
N LEU A 47 -13.24 1.62 6.80
CA LEU A 47 -13.68 0.56 5.89
C LEU A 47 -15.16 0.21 6.08
N VAL A 48 -15.63 0.14 7.32
CA VAL A 48 -17.05 -0.09 7.64
C VAL A 48 -17.91 1.06 7.13
N ASP A 49 -17.52 2.30 7.40
CA ASP A 49 -18.28 3.50 7.04
C ASP A 49 -18.43 3.67 5.52
N ILE A 50 -17.38 3.36 4.76
CA ILE A 50 -17.39 3.53 3.30
C ILE A 50 -17.99 2.34 2.55
N TYR A 51 -18.15 1.18 3.20
CA TYR A 51 -18.45 -0.08 2.52
C TYR A 51 -19.66 0.02 1.59
N SER A 52 -20.77 0.62 2.03
CA SER A 52 -21.98 0.78 1.20
C SER A 52 -21.73 1.53 -0.12
N LYS A 53 -20.77 2.46 -0.14
CA LYS A 53 -20.39 3.26 -1.31
C LYS A 53 -19.31 2.56 -2.16
N VAL A 54 -18.50 1.71 -1.53
CA VAL A 54 -17.46 0.92 -2.21
C VAL A 54 -18.06 -0.34 -2.85
N LYS A 55 -19.08 -0.95 -2.24
CA LYS A 55 -19.71 -2.20 -2.70
C LYS A 55 -20.04 -2.24 -4.21
N PRO A 56 -20.56 -1.17 -4.86
CA PRO A 56 -20.83 -1.18 -6.30
C PRO A 56 -19.58 -1.31 -7.20
N PHE A 57 -18.38 -1.10 -6.65
CA PHE A 57 -17.11 -1.20 -7.35
C PHE A 57 -16.43 -2.57 -7.16
N LEU A 58 -17.02 -3.44 -6.36
CA LEU A 58 -16.46 -4.74 -6.00
C LEU A 58 -17.06 -5.86 -6.84
N ARG A 59 -16.30 -6.96 -6.95
CA ARG A 59 -16.78 -8.19 -7.58
C ARG A 59 -17.68 -8.97 -6.62
N PRO A 60 -18.61 -9.81 -7.12
CA PRO A 60 -19.49 -10.62 -6.29
C PRO A 60 -18.76 -11.49 -5.25
N GLU A 61 -17.61 -12.05 -5.61
CA GLU A 61 -16.77 -12.89 -4.74
C GLU A 61 -16.23 -12.08 -3.55
N GLY A 62 -15.70 -10.89 -3.83
CA GLY A 62 -15.20 -9.98 -2.79
C GLY A 62 -16.32 -9.47 -1.88
N ILE A 63 -17.50 -9.16 -2.44
CA ILE A 63 -18.69 -8.80 -1.67
C ILE A 63 -19.08 -9.94 -0.72
N THR A 64 -19.12 -11.18 -1.22
CA THR A 64 -19.49 -12.36 -0.44
C THR A 64 -18.56 -12.55 0.76
N VAL A 65 -17.25 -12.41 0.55
CA VAL A 65 -16.26 -12.50 1.63
C VAL A 65 -16.46 -11.37 2.64
N ILE A 66 -16.58 -10.12 2.19
CA ILE A 66 -16.75 -8.97 3.10
C ILE A 66 -18.05 -9.06 3.92
N GLU A 67 -19.14 -9.56 3.33
CA GLU A 67 -20.40 -9.74 4.06
C GLU A 67 -20.37 -10.91 5.04
N SER A 68 -19.54 -11.93 4.77
CA SER A 68 -19.39 -13.10 5.63
C SER A 68 -18.41 -12.88 6.78
N GLU A 69 -17.25 -12.27 6.49
CA GLU A 69 -16.13 -12.15 7.42
C GLU A 69 -16.00 -10.75 8.03
N GLY A 70 -16.52 -9.73 7.34
CA GLY A 70 -16.43 -8.33 7.72
C GLY A 70 -15.59 -7.50 6.76
N ALA A 71 -15.61 -6.16 6.94
CA ALA A 71 -14.83 -5.23 6.11
C ALA A 71 -13.31 -5.35 6.33
N PHE A 72 -12.91 -5.95 7.43
CA PHE A 72 -11.53 -6.23 7.84
C PHE A 72 -11.56 -7.47 8.74
N VAL A 73 -10.43 -8.17 8.83
CA VAL A 73 -10.24 -9.36 9.67
C VAL A 73 -8.98 -9.24 10.49
N LYS A 74 -8.85 -10.07 11.51
CA LYS A 74 -7.63 -10.17 12.32
C LYS A 74 -6.79 -11.31 11.76
N GLY A 75 -5.58 -11.00 11.29
CA GLY A 75 -4.63 -11.97 10.75
C GLY A 75 -4.07 -12.91 11.81
N GLU A 76 -3.28 -13.90 11.38
CA GLU A 76 -2.67 -14.89 12.28
C GLU A 76 -1.67 -14.26 13.27
N ASP A 77 -1.07 -13.13 12.89
CA ASP A 77 -0.17 -12.33 13.73
C ASP A 77 -0.91 -11.48 14.78
N GLY A 78 -2.25 -11.46 14.73
CA GLY A 78 -3.08 -10.67 15.62
C GLY A 78 -3.22 -9.20 15.20
N GLU A 79 -2.81 -8.83 13.99
CA GLU A 79 -2.97 -7.49 13.45
C GLU A 79 -4.19 -7.41 12.51
N TRP A 80 -4.65 -6.19 12.21
CA TRP A 80 -5.78 -6.00 11.30
C TRP A 80 -5.33 -6.05 9.84
N GLU A 81 -6.12 -6.70 9.00
CA GLU A 81 -5.86 -6.77 7.56
C GLU A 81 -7.16 -6.83 6.73
N THR A 82 -7.05 -6.58 5.43
CA THR A 82 -8.18 -6.76 4.51
C THR A 82 -8.47 -8.25 4.29
N PRO A 83 -9.73 -8.69 4.24
CA PRO A 83 -10.05 -10.09 4.01
C PRO A 83 -9.64 -10.55 2.60
N LEU A 84 -9.45 -11.86 2.46
CA LEU A 84 -9.00 -12.50 1.23
C LEU A 84 -10.07 -13.43 0.65
N ILE A 85 -10.16 -13.47 -0.67
CA ILE A 85 -10.95 -14.45 -1.42
C ILE A 85 -10.11 -15.72 -1.52
N ASN A 86 -10.59 -16.80 -0.90
CA ASN A 86 -9.93 -18.11 -0.89
C ASN A 86 -8.47 -18.09 -0.42
N GLY A 87 -8.12 -17.16 0.48
CA GLY A 87 -6.77 -17.02 1.02
C GLY A 87 -5.73 -16.47 0.05
N SER A 88 -6.14 -15.78 -1.02
CA SER A 88 -5.21 -15.22 -2.02
C SER A 88 -5.58 -13.78 -2.43
N GLU A 89 -6.66 -13.60 -3.18
CA GLU A 89 -6.99 -12.29 -3.74
C GLU A 89 -7.56 -11.37 -2.67
N CYS A 90 -7.15 -10.09 -2.61
CA CYS A 90 -7.78 -9.14 -1.70
C CYS A 90 -9.29 -9.00 -2.03
N ALA A 91 -10.19 -9.06 -1.04
CA ALA A 91 -11.63 -8.96 -1.29
C ALA A 91 -12.06 -7.62 -1.92
N TYR A 92 -11.22 -6.59 -1.83
CA TYR A 92 -11.44 -5.29 -2.46
C TYR A 92 -10.88 -5.20 -3.89
N VAL A 93 -10.30 -6.28 -4.43
CA VAL A 93 -9.75 -6.28 -5.78
C VAL A 93 -10.84 -6.43 -6.84
N THR A 94 -10.73 -5.64 -7.88
CA THR A 94 -11.52 -5.70 -9.11
C THR A 94 -10.58 -5.74 -10.31
N PHE A 95 -11.11 -5.98 -11.51
CA PHE A 95 -10.30 -6.08 -12.73
C PHE A 95 -10.85 -5.14 -13.79
N ASP A 96 -9.95 -4.46 -14.51
CA ASP A 96 -10.34 -3.67 -15.66
C ASP A 96 -10.57 -4.55 -16.91
N GLU A 97 -10.97 -3.94 -18.02
CA GLU A 97 -11.24 -4.63 -19.30
C GLU A 97 -10.03 -5.39 -19.86
N ARG A 98 -8.81 -5.09 -19.39
CA ARG A 98 -7.56 -5.75 -19.78
C ARG A 98 -7.10 -6.78 -18.75
N ASN A 99 -7.96 -7.13 -17.80
CA ASN A 99 -7.68 -8.04 -16.69
C ASN A 99 -6.51 -7.58 -15.82
N ILE A 100 -6.32 -6.26 -15.64
CA ILE A 100 -5.37 -5.71 -14.69
C ILE A 100 -6.09 -5.48 -13.36
N ALA A 101 -5.54 -6.01 -12.27
CA ALA A 101 -6.09 -5.81 -10.94
C ALA A 101 -6.07 -4.33 -10.53
N LYS A 102 -7.20 -3.88 -9.98
CA LYS A 102 -7.46 -2.54 -9.43
C LYS A 102 -8.03 -2.70 -8.03
N CYS A 103 -7.92 -1.65 -7.21
CA CYS A 103 -8.59 -1.60 -5.92
C CYS A 103 -9.95 -0.91 -6.08
N GLY A 104 -11.04 -1.58 -5.72
CA GLY A 104 -12.39 -1.00 -5.78
C GLY A 104 -12.59 0.18 -4.82
N ILE A 105 -11.84 0.23 -3.71
CA ILE A 105 -11.79 1.41 -2.81
C ILE A 105 -11.17 2.60 -3.55
N GLU A 106 -10.02 2.39 -4.20
CA GLU A 106 -9.32 3.44 -4.95
C GLU A 106 -10.15 3.93 -6.15
N GLU A 107 -10.90 3.03 -6.80
CA GLU A 107 -11.83 3.41 -7.86
C GLU A 107 -12.99 4.25 -7.34
N ALA A 108 -13.61 3.87 -6.21
CA ALA A 108 -14.65 4.67 -5.57
C ALA A 108 -14.14 6.07 -5.19
N TYR A 109 -12.88 6.18 -4.75
CA TYR A 109 -12.22 7.46 -4.47
C TYR A 109 -11.99 8.28 -5.75
N ASN A 110 -11.45 7.66 -6.80
CA ASN A 110 -11.19 8.31 -8.08
C ASN A 110 -12.48 8.87 -8.72
N GLN A 111 -13.61 8.20 -8.50
CA GLN A 111 -14.94 8.67 -8.93
C GLN A 111 -15.64 9.62 -7.92
N GLY A 112 -14.94 10.04 -6.87
CA GLY A 112 -15.44 10.99 -5.87
C GLY A 112 -16.58 10.46 -5.01
N LYS A 113 -16.82 9.14 -4.96
CA LYS A 113 -17.86 8.53 -4.12
C LYS A 113 -17.46 8.52 -2.65
N ILE A 114 -16.15 8.44 -2.38
CA ILE A 114 -15.56 8.45 -1.04
C ILE A 114 -14.36 9.40 -1.01
N LYS A 115 -13.94 9.82 0.19
CA LYS A 115 -12.80 10.73 0.38
C LYS A 115 -11.51 10.01 0.80
N TRP A 116 -11.58 8.71 1.05
CA TRP A 116 -10.46 7.90 1.50
C TRP A 116 -9.97 7.01 0.36
N LYS A 117 -8.70 7.15 -0.01
CA LYS A 117 -8.15 6.56 -1.25
C LYS A 117 -8.03 5.04 -1.18
N LYS A 118 -7.31 4.52 -0.19
CA LYS A 118 -7.06 3.09 0.06
C LYS A 118 -6.29 2.90 1.37
N PRO A 119 -6.12 1.67 1.89
CA PRO A 119 -5.22 1.40 3.00
C PRO A 119 -3.85 2.04 2.82
N VAL A 120 -3.32 2.66 3.87
CA VAL A 120 -2.02 3.33 3.81
C VAL A 120 -0.90 2.36 3.47
N SER A 121 -0.99 1.10 3.93
CA SER A 121 -0.06 0.02 3.61
C SER A 121 -0.01 -0.28 2.10
N CYS A 122 -1.15 -0.31 1.42
CA CYS A 122 -1.21 -0.45 -0.04
C CYS A 122 -0.64 0.77 -0.76
N HIS A 123 -0.87 1.97 -0.23
CA HIS A 123 -0.39 3.22 -0.85
C HIS A 123 1.12 3.39 -0.70
N LEU A 124 1.68 2.89 0.40
CA LEU A 124 3.11 2.95 0.70
C LEU A 124 3.94 1.92 -0.07
N TYR A 125 3.33 0.90 -0.68
CA TYR A 125 4.09 -0.16 -1.33
C TYR A 125 4.99 0.39 -2.47
N PRO A 126 6.30 0.05 -2.49
CA PRO A 126 6.95 -1.09 -1.83
C PRO A 126 7.54 -0.81 -0.44
N VAL A 127 7.25 0.34 0.16
CA VAL A 127 7.63 0.63 1.55
C VAL A 127 6.68 -0.08 2.51
N ARG A 128 7.26 -0.78 3.50
CA ARG A 128 6.55 -1.43 4.61
C ARG A 128 6.94 -0.80 5.93
N ILE A 129 5.93 -0.63 6.77
CA ILE A 129 6.08 -0.05 8.10
C ILE A 129 5.86 -1.14 9.12
N LYS A 130 6.73 -1.16 10.13
CA LYS A 130 6.56 -1.99 11.31
C LYS A 130 6.63 -1.13 12.56
N GLU A 131 5.56 -1.12 13.34
CA GLU A 131 5.49 -0.35 14.57
C GLU A 131 5.99 -1.19 15.75
N TYR A 132 6.88 -0.59 16.54
CA TYR A 132 7.38 -1.13 17.80
C TYR A 132 7.02 -0.16 18.91
N THR A 133 7.05 -0.61 20.17
CA THR A 133 6.69 0.23 21.33
C THR A 133 7.44 1.55 21.41
N ALA A 134 8.71 1.58 20.98
CA ALA A 134 9.58 2.75 21.06
C ALA A 134 9.86 3.46 19.72
N LEU A 135 9.66 2.76 18.59
CA LEU A 135 10.08 3.25 17.28
C LEU A 135 9.22 2.68 16.15
N THR A 136 9.31 3.29 14.97
CA THR A 136 8.66 2.82 13.75
C THR A 136 9.72 2.51 12.69
N ALA A 137 9.81 1.27 12.23
CA ALA A 137 10.72 0.90 11.16
C ALA A 137 10.07 1.12 9.79
N VAL A 138 10.80 1.71 8.86
CA VAL A 138 10.38 2.02 7.49
C VAL A 138 11.35 1.35 6.53
N ASN A 139 10.91 0.28 5.88
CA ASN A 139 11.78 -0.60 5.09
C ASN A 139 11.29 -0.73 3.66
N TYR A 140 12.22 -0.94 2.73
CA TYR A 140 11.89 -1.43 1.40
C TYR A 140 11.56 -2.93 1.46
N HIS A 141 10.40 -3.32 0.92
CA HIS A 141 10.04 -4.72 0.72
C HIS A 141 10.36 -5.17 -0.70
N LYS A 142 11.36 -6.04 -0.84
CA LYS A 142 11.76 -6.64 -2.11
C LYS A 142 10.93 -7.89 -2.38
N TRP A 143 10.08 -7.84 -3.41
CA TRP A 143 9.26 -8.98 -3.83
C TRP A 143 9.37 -9.14 -5.35
N HIS A 144 9.76 -10.33 -5.81
CA HIS A 144 10.05 -10.63 -7.22
C HIS A 144 8.93 -10.27 -8.21
N ILE A 145 7.66 -10.24 -7.77
CA ILE A 145 6.54 -9.78 -8.61
C ILE A 145 6.69 -8.31 -9.05
N CYS A 146 7.56 -7.55 -8.38
CA CYS A 146 7.85 -6.15 -8.65
C CYS A 146 9.12 -5.93 -9.47
N ASP A 147 9.78 -6.99 -9.96
CA ASP A 147 10.96 -6.84 -10.84
C ASP A 147 10.67 -5.90 -12.03
N PRO A 148 9.50 -5.96 -12.70
CA PRO A 148 9.17 -4.99 -13.76
C PRO A 148 9.05 -3.53 -13.28
N ALA A 149 8.71 -3.32 -12.01
CA ALA A 149 8.62 -1.99 -11.41
C ALA A 149 10.01 -1.45 -11.01
N CYS A 150 10.91 -2.33 -10.56
CA CYS A 150 12.32 -2.00 -10.33
C CYS A 150 12.99 -1.58 -11.65
N SER A 151 12.86 -2.40 -12.71
CA SER A 151 13.45 -2.07 -14.02
C SER A 151 12.92 -0.76 -14.60
N LEU A 152 11.60 -0.50 -14.50
CA LEU A 152 11.03 0.77 -14.93
C LEU A 152 11.50 1.94 -14.06
N GLY A 153 11.68 1.71 -12.76
CA GLY A 153 12.24 2.68 -11.83
C GLY A 153 13.64 3.11 -12.24
N GLU A 154 14.54 2.15 -12.49
CA GLU A 154 15.92 2.39 -12.92
C GLU A 154 15.98 3.16 -14.26
N GLU A 155 15.10 2.81 -15.21
CA GLU A 155 15.00 3.52 -16.50
C GLU A 155 14.61 5.00 -16.30
N LEU A 156 13.61 5.25 -15.45
CA LEU A 156 13.09 6.59 -15.20
C LEU A 156 13.88 7.37 -14.14
N LYS A 157 14.79 6.70 -13.42
CA LYS A 157 15.60 7.23 -12.31
C LYS A 157 14.74 7.85 -11.21
N VAL A 158 13.74 7.10 -10.75
CA VAL A 158 12.81 7.55 -9.71
C VAL A 158 13.04 6.75 -8.42
N PRO A 159 13.69 7.34 -7.40
CA PRO A 159 13.90 6.69 -6.12
C PRO A 159 12.60 6.31 -5.43
N ILE A 160 12.58 5.22 -4.66
CA ILE A 160 11.37 4.74 -3.97
C ILE A 160 10.71 5.85 -3.14
N TYR A 161 11.47 6.59 -2.34
CA TYR A 161 10.91 7.65 -1.50
C TYR A 161 10.29 8.82 -2.29
N LYS A 162 10.70 9.02 -3.55
CA LYS A 162 10.05 9.96 -4.47
C LYS A 162 8.77 9.36 -5.03
N PHE A 163 8.80 8.09 -5.45
CA PHE A 163 7.63 7.39 -5.97
C PHE A 163 6.48 7.35 -4.94
N VAL A 164 6.77 7.04 -3.68
CA VAL A 164 5.76 6.96 -2.61
C VAL A 164 5.57 8.26 -1.83
N LYS A 165 5.98 9.42 -2.39
CA LYS A 165 5.93 10.74 -1.73
C LYS A 165 4.59 11.02 -1.05
N ASP A 166 3.49 10.92 -1.80
CA ASP A 166 2.15 11.23 -1.28
C ASP A 166 1.73 10.27 -0.16
N ALA A 167 2.16 9.01 -0.22
CA ALA A 167 1.88 8.01 0.80
C ALA A 167 2.70 8.26 2.08
N LEU A 168 3.97 8.62 1.95
CA LEU A 168 4.83 9.02 3.08
C LEU A 168 4.30 10.27 3.77
N ILE A 169 3.94 11.31 3.00
CA ILE A 169 3.33 12.54 3.54
C ILE A 169 2.01 12.21 4.25
N ARG A 170 1.17 11.34 3.67
CA ARG A 170 -0.09 10.92 4.30
C ARG A 170 0.14 10.21 5.64
N LYS A 171 1.19 9.39 5.76
CA LYS A 171 1.46 8.60 6.97
C LYS A 171 2.20 9.40 8.05
N PHE A 172 3.24 10.14 7.67
CA PHE A 172 4.17 10.78 8.60
C PHE A 172 4.07 12.31 8.64
N GLY A 173 3.34 12.92 7.71
CA GLY A 173 3.22 14.38 7.58
C GLY A 173 4.28 14.99 6.65
N LYS A 174 4.04 16.25 6.28
CA LYS A 174 4.89 16.98 5.34
C LYS A 174 6.28 17.24 5.92
N ASP A 175 6.36 17.67 7.17
CA ASP A 175 7.64 18.03 7.81
C ASP A 175 8.59 16.82 7.88
N TRP A 176 8.07 15.63 8.18
CA TRP A 176 8.85 14.39 8.15
C TRP A 176 9.38 14.08 6.75
N TYR A 177 8.56 14.29 5.71
CA TYR A 177 8.98 14.08 4.33
C TYR A 177 10.04 15.10 3.88
N ASP A 178 9.90 16.36 4.29
CA ASP A 178 10.89 17.39 4.00
C ASP A 178 12.25 17.05 4.64
N GLU A 179 12.27 16.52 5.87
CA GLU A 179 13.49 16.02 6.55
C GLU A 179 14.10 14.82 5.79
N LEU A 180 13.28 13.89 5.32
CA LEU A 180 13.73 12.79 4.46
C LEU A 180 14.37 13.29 3.16
N GLU A 181 13.79 14.31 2.51
CA GLU A 181 14.36 14.90 1.30
C GLU A 181 15.73 15.55 1.57
N GLN A 182 15.92 16.16 2.74
CA GLN A 182 17.21 16.73 3.14
C GLN A 182 18.27 15.64 3.34
N VAL A 183 17.95 14.59 4.11
CA VAL A 183 18.88 13.46 4.31
C VAL A 183 19.23 12.80 2.99
N ALA A 184 18.26 12.58 2.10
CA ALA A 184 18.51 12.02 0.78
C ALA A 184 19.41 12.92 -0.09
N ALA A 185 19.25 14.24 -0.01
CA ALA A 185 20.11 15.18 -0.73
C ALA A 185 21.56 15.17 -0.23
N ASP A 186 21.77 15.00 1.09
CA ASP A 186 23.11 14.88 1.66
C ASP A 186 23.75 13.50 1.39
N PHE A 187 22.94 12.45 1.31
CA PHE A 187 23.40 11.09 0.98
C PHE A 187 23.89 10.95 -0.48
N LEU A 188 23.29 11.71 -1.40
CA LEU A 188 23.60 11.67 -2.83
C LEU A 188 24.70 12.66 -3.26
N ARG A 189 25.29 13.40 -2.31
CA ARG A 189 26.45 14.29 -2.55
C ARG A 189 27.76 13.51 -2.45
#